data_AF-A0A946CJ79-F1
#
_entry.id   AF-A0A946CJ79-F1
#
_cell.length_a   1.000
_cell.length_b   1.000
_cell.length_c   1.000
_cell.angle_alpha   90.00
_cell.angle_beta   90.00
_cell.angle_gamma   90.00
#
_symmetry.space_group_name_H-M   'P 1'
#
loop_
_entity.id
_entity.type
_entity.pdbx_description
1 polymer ?
#
loop_
_entity_poly.entity_id
_entity_poly.type
_entity_poly.pdbx_seq_one_letter_code
_entity_poly.pdbx_strand_id
1 'polypeptide(L)'
;FEIEENAIRLSWRAKIYQWVEKKESKKRKKLGGGEETVTTYTYKKEWVSKPVDSSKFKESGHDNGGGRKYGSGSSQAKAVTLGAFKLSDELISQMSWKDPYLLQELPDGWKDDGRLSGGAFYSGTPGSPKIRDEKVSFSLTGPDEVSVMAVQTGNSFSTYKSETGKTKLLLYQGLLSAEEVVEGEETKAKLLRWALRGGGIVVMFIGFLLILKPLSVLADVLPFLGNLVGGVSALVALLLSIAISAIIIAMSWIFFRPVLGIGLLAVTIACLFFIKKKLSTKNQISTSVPPPLN
;
A
#
# COMPACT_ATOMS: atom_id res chain seq x y z
N PHE A 1 -14.34 -7.25 30.12
CA PHE A 1 -13.89 -8.50 29.50
C PHE A 1 -13.51 -9.55 30.53
N GLU A 2 -13.18 -9.19 31.79
CA GLU A 2 -12.80 -10.18 32.82
C GLU A 2 -11.66 -11.12 32.36
N ILE A 3 -10.87 -10.68 31.37
CA ILE A 3 -9.68 -11.38 30.90
C ILE A 3 -8.52 -10.84 31.73
N GLU A 4 -7.88 -11.72 32.47
CA GLU A 4 -6.66 -11.43 33.23
C GLU A 4 -5.55 -12.35 32.71
N GLU A 5 -4.59 -11.76 32.02
CA GLU A 5 -3.50 -12.47 31.36
C GLU A 5 -2.20 -11.71 31.54
N ASN A 6 -1.09 -12.43 31.68
CA ASN A 6 0.24 -11.82 31.72
C ASN A 6 0.68 -11.41 30.31
N ALA A 7 0.23 -10.23 29.87
CA ALA A 7 0.48 -9.71 28.54
C ALA A 7 0.79 -8.21 28.54
N ILE A 8 1.55 -7.77 27.54
CA ILE A 8 1.85 -6.36 27.31
C ILE A 8 0.60 -5.63 26.79
N ARG A 9 -0.15 -6.28 25.89
CA ARG A 9 -1.38 -5.69 25.31
C ARG A 9 -2.42 -6.76 25.01
N LEU A 10 -3.64 -6.55 25.49
CA LEU A 10 -4.83 -7.23 25.00
C LEU A 10 -5.45 -6.40 23.88
N SER A 11 -5.71 -7.02 22.72
CA SER A 11 -6.43 -6.38 21.61
C SER A 11 -7.65 -7.22 21.24
N TRP A 12 -8.78 -6.57 20.97
CA TRP A 12 -9.98 -7.23 20.45
C TRP A 12 -10.46 -6.58 19.16
N ARG A 13 -10.97 -7.43 18.26
CA ARG A 13 -11.48 -7.02 16.96
C ARG A 13 -12.93 -7.45 16.82
N ALA A 14 -13.81 -6.47 16.74
CA ALA A 14 -15.21 -6.65 16.42
C ALA A 14 -15.44 -6.60 14.90
N LYS A 15 -16.14 -7.60 14.39
CA LYS A 15 -16.65 -7.67 13.02
C LYS A 15 -18.16 -7.79 13.05
N ILE A 16 -18.82 -7.29 12.01
CA ILE A 16 -20.26 -7.43 11.81
C ILE A 16 -20.50 -8.15 10.48
N TYR A 17 -21.48 -9.04 10.41
CA TYR A 17 -21.80 -9.78 9.20
C TYR A 17 -22.79 -8.96 8.36
N GLN A 18 -22.36 -8.52 7.18
CA GLN A 18 -23.09 -7.57 6.36
C GLN A 18 -22.95 -7.89 4.87
N TRP A 19 -23.89 -7.41 4.08
CA TRP A 19 -23.75 -7.30 2.64
C TRP A 19 -22.63 -6.33 2.27
N VAL A 20 -21.86 -6.72 1.25
CA VAL A 20 -20.79 -5.94 0.63
C VAL A 20 -20.99 -5.96 -0.87
N GLU A 21 -21.09 -4.78 -1.47
CA GLU A 21 -21.10 -4.59 -2.92
C GLU A 21 -19.68 -4.59 -3.48
N LYS A 22 -19.45 -5.40 -4.52
CA LYS A 22 -18.22 -5.41 -5.33
C LYS A 22 -18.55 -4.97 -6.74
N LYS A 23 -17.79 -4.00 -7.24
CA LYS A 23 -17.96 -3.39 -8.56
C LYS A 23 -16.83 -3.82 -9.49
N GLU A 24 -17.20 -4.33 -10.66
CA GLU A 24 -16.27 -4.62 -11.76
C GLU A 24 -16.69 -3.82 -13.00
N SER A 25 -15.76 -3.07 -13.60
CA SER A 25 -16.04 -2.27 -14.80
C SER A 25 -15.21 -2.76 -15.97
N LYS A 26 -15.85 -3.03 -17.10
CA LYS A 26 -15.20 -3.41 -18.37
C LYS A 26 -15.57 -2.44 -19.47
N LYS A 27 -14.57 -1.99 -20.21
CA LYS A 27 -14.76 -1.17 -21.41
C LYS A 27 -14.95 -2.06 -22.63
N ARG A 28 -15.95 -1.75 -23.46
CA ARG A 28 -16.19 -2.39 -24.75
C ARG A 28 -16.23 -1.31 -25.84
N LYS A 29 -15.56 -1.53 -26.96
CA LYS A 29 -15.63 -0.63 -28.12
C LYS A 29 -16.96 -0.85 -28.85
N LYS A 30 -17.65 0.24 -29.19
CA LYS A 30 -18.83 0.22 -30.06
C LYS A 30 -18.39 0.27 -31.52
N LEU A 31 -19.19 -0.33 -32.42
CA LEU A 31 -19.08 -0.10 -33.86
C LEU A 31 -19.29 1.39 -34.11
N GLY A 32 -18.26 2.10 -34.54
CA GLY A 32 -18.26 3.57 -34.71
C GLY A 32 -17.31 4.35 -33.81
N GLY A 33 -16.41 3.71 -33.06
CA GLY A 33 -15.31 4.37 -32.34
C GLY A 33 -15.64 4.89 -30.92
N GLY A 34 -16.90 4.80 -30.50
CA GLY A 34 -17.30 5.10 -29.10
C GLY A 34 -16.91 3.99 -28.12
N GLU A 35 -16.67 4.35 -26.85
CA GLU A 35 -16.49 3.37 -25.76
C GLU A 35 -17.77 3.20 -24.93
N GLU A 36 -18.11 1.97 -24.59
CA GLU A 36 -19.12 1.63 -23.58
C GLU A 36 -18.44 1.12 -22.31
N THR A 37 -18.85 1.63 -21.14
CA THR A 37 -18.42 1.07 -19.87
C THR A 37 -19.55 0.23 -19.29
N VAL A 38 -19.39 -1.09 -19.29
CA VAL A 38 -20.30 -2.02 -18.61
C VAL A 38 -19.80 -2.19 -17.19
N THR A 39 -20.64 -1.87 -16.21
CA THR A 39 -20.34 -2.06 -14.80
C THR A 39 -21.22 -3.17 -14.23
N THR A 40 -20.60 -4.20 -13.70
CA THR A 40 -21.26 -5.32 -13.01
C THR A 40 -21.13 -5.11 -11.51
N TYR A 41 -22.27 -5.18 -10.81
CA TYR A 41 -22.34 -5.14 -9.35
C TYR A 41 -22.60 -6.56 -8.84
N THR A 42 -21.87 -6.97 -7.80
CA THR A 42 -22.07 -8.26 -7.14
C THR A 42 -22.15 -8.07 -5.64
N TYR A 43 -23.02 -8.82 -4.97
CA TYR A 43 -23.26 -8.67 -3.54
C TYR A 43 -22.88 -9.96 -2.81
N LYS A 44 -22.11 -9.83 -1.73
CA LYS A 44 -21.71 -10.96 -0.90
C LYS A 44 -21.88 -10.63 0.57
N LYS A 45 -22.25 -11.63 1.37
CA LYS A 45 -22.34 -11.50 2.82
C LYS A 45 -20.97 -11.83 3.43
N GLU A 46 -20.37 -10.88 4.12
CA GLU A 46 -19.01 -10.99 4.64
C GLU A 46 -18.90 -10.40 6.06
N TRP A 47 -17.94 -10.91 6.83
CA TRP A 47 -17.59 -10.34 8.13
C TRP A 47 -16.70 -9.10 7.94
N VAL A 48 -17.27 -7.91 8.12
CA VAL A 48 -16.58 -6.63 7.90
C VAL A 48 -16.14 -5.99 9.21
N SER A 49 -14.94 -5.38 9.20
CA SER A 49 -14.38 -4.67 10.36
C SER A 49 -14.94 -3.27 10.56
N LYS A 50 -15.49 -2.65 9.51
CA LYS A 50 -16.19 -1.37 9.54
C LYS A 50 -17.59 -1.57 8.95
N PRO A 51 -18.66 -1.01 9.56
CA PRO A 51 -20.00 -1.11 9.00
C PRO A 51 -20.06 -0.57 7.57
N VAL A 52 -20.77 -1.30 6.70
CA VAL A 52 -20.98 -0.94 5.29
C VAL A 52 -22.34 -0.27 5.15
N ASP A 53 -22.31 0.94 4.60
CA ASP A 53 -23.49 1.75 4.30
C ASP A 53 -24.21 1.22 3.05
N SER A 54 -25.24 0.38 3.28
CA SER A 54 -26.03 -0.25 2.21
C SER A 54 -26.95 0.73 1.47
N SER A 55 -27.17 1.95 1.98
CA SER A 55 -27.96 2.98 1.28
C SER A 55 -27.33 3.42 -0.05
N LYS A 56 -26.03 3.15 -0.21
CA LYS A 56 -25.24 3.47 -1.39
C LYS A 56 -25.18 2.33 -2.41
N PHE A 57 -25.79 1.18 -2.11
CA PHE A 57 -25.79 0.05 -3.02
C PHE A 57 -26.60 0.34 -4.27
N LYS A 58 -26.16 -0.21 -5.40
CA LYS A 58 -26.77 0.02 -6.70
C LYS A 58 -28.13 -0.67 -6.82
N GLU A 59 -28.29 -1.83 -6.19
CA GLU A 59 -29.49 -2.65 -6.21
C GLU A 59 -30.08 -2.80 -4.80
N SER A 60 -31.41 -2.74 -4.71
CA SER A 60 -32.17 -2.98 -3.48
C SER A 60 -32.15 -4.46 -3.07
N GLY A 61 -32.63 -4.76 -1.86
CA GLY A 61 -32.69 -6.13 -1.32
C GLY A 61 -31.46 -6.56 -0.49
N HIS A 62 -30.47 -5.68 -0.35
CA HIS A 62 -29.21 -5.92 0.37
C HIS A 62 -29.06 -5.01 1.59
N ASP A 63 -30.10 -4.91 2.42
CA ASP A 63 -30.07 -4.03 3.59
C ASP A 63 -29.19 -4.59 4.71
N ASN A 64 -28.31 -3.73 5.24
CA ASN A 64 -27.48 -4.02 6.40
C ASN A 64 -28.12 -3.58 7.72
N GLY A 65 -29.12 -2.69 7.68
CA GLY A 65 -29.84 -2.21 8.86
C GLY A 65 -28.96 -1.48 9.89
N GLY A 66 -29.45 -1.48 11.14
CA GLY A 66 -28.96 -0.65 12.25
C GLY A 66 -27.49 -0.87 12.69
N GLY A 67 -27.08 -0.02 13.64
CA GLY A 67 -25.69 0.11 14.10
C GLY A 67 -25.09 -1.10 14.82
N ARG A 68 -23.78 -1.03 15.02
CA ARG A 68 -22.93 -2.03 15.68
C ARG A 68 -22.94 -1.82 17.19
N LYS A 69 -23.13 -2.89 17.98
CA LYS A 69 -23.05 -2.90 19.45
C LYS A 69 -21.60 -2.99 19.95
N TYR A 70 -20.76 -3.82 19.34
CA TYR A 70 -19.40 -4.08 19.85
C TYR A 70 -18.32 -3.36 19.06
N GLY A 71 -17.48 -2.59 19.76
CA GLY A 71 -16.31 -1.90 19.18
C GLY A 71 -15.05 -2.77 19.16
N SER A 72 -14.11 -2.44 18.28
CA SER A 72 -12.72 -2.93 18.39
C SER A 72 -11.93 -2.03 19.33
N GLY A 73 -10.89 -2.56 19.97
CA GLY A 73 -10.07 -1.78 20.89
C GLY A 73 -8.89 -2.57 21.44
N SER A 74 -8.21 -1.98 22.41
CA SER A 74 -7.10 -2.61 23.11
C SER A 74 -6.95 -2.05 24.53
N SER A 75 -6.36 -2.85 25.40
CA SER A 75 -5.89 -2.45 26.72
C SER A 75 -4.41 -2.79 26.84
N GLN A 76 -3.61 -1.87 27.37
CA GLN A 76 -2.15 -1.99 27.46
C GLN A 76 -1.70 -1.98 28.92
N ALA A 77 -0.70 -2.78 29.25
CA ALA A 77 -0.08 -2.79 30.57
C ALA A 77 0.56 -1.43 30.90
N LYS A 78 0.42 -1.00 32.16
CA LYS A 78 0.96 0.30 32.63
C LYS A 78 2.48 0.28 32.80
N ALA A 79 3.05 -0.88 33.10
CA ALA A 79 4.47 -1.06 33.32
C ALA A 79 4.97 -2.20 32.43
N VAL A 80 5.79 -1.85 31.44
CA VAL A 80 6.45 -2.79 30.55
C VAL A 80 7.93 -2.56 30.66
N THR A 81 8.70 -3.62 30.90
CA THR A 81 10.14 -3.53 31.15
C THR A 81 10.92 -4.42 30.20
N LEU A 82 12.10 -3.95 29.82
CA LEU A 82 13.16 -4.73 29.19
C LEU A 82 14.29 -4.86 30.21
N GLY A 83 14.36 -6.01 30.89
CA GLY A 83 15.24 -6.19 32.05
C GLY A 83 14.96 -5.12 33.11
N ALA A 84 15.99 -4.34 33.46
CA ALA A 84 15.89 -3.25 34.45
C ALA A 84 15.31 -1.93 33.90
N PHE A 85 15.06 -1.85 32.59
CA PHE A 85 14.64 -0.61 31.92
C PHE A 85 13.15 -0.58 31.64
N LYS A 86 12.51 0.58 31.79
CA LYS A 86 11.12 0.81 31.41
C LYS A 86 11.02 1.13 29.92
N LEU A 87 10.01 0.58 29.24
CA LEU A 87 9.69 0.93 27.86
C LEU A 87 8.67 2.06 27.82
N SER A 88 8.89 3.03 26.93
CA SER A 88 7.93 4.10 26.65
C SER A 88 6.77 3.59 25.78
N ASP A 89 5.64 4.30 25.79
CA ASP A 89 4.51 3.97 24.91
C ASP A 89 4.90 3.94 23.43
N GLU A 90 5.88 4.76 23.01
CA GLU A 90 6.39 4.76 21.64
C GLU A 90 7.08 3.44 21.29
N LEU A 91 7.89 2.88 22.18
CA LEU A 91 8.52 1.56 21.98
C LEU A 91 7.48 0.43 22.03
N ILE A 92 6.55 0.49 22.97
CA ILE A 92 5.47 -0.50 23.09
C ILE A 92 4.55 -0.47 21.85
N SER A 93 4.36 0.70 21.23
CA SER A 93 3.55 0.86 20.01
C SER A 93 4.14 0.13 18.80
N GLN A 94 5.46 -0.08 18.79
CA GLN A 94 6.17 -0.79 17.72
C GLN A 94 6.04 -2.32 17.83
N MET A 95 5.60 -2.83 18.99
CA MET A 95 5.30 -4.24 19.17
C MET A 95 4.06 -4.62 18.36
N SER A 96 4.30 -5.33 17.26
CA SER A 96 3.28 -5.66 16.26
C SER A 96 2.85 -7.13 16.26
N TRP A 97 3.59 -8.00 16.96
CA TRP A 97 3.20 -9.40 17.13
C TRP A 97 1.95 -9.52 17.99
N LYS A 98 1.09 -10.45 17.59
CA LYS A 98 -0.23 -10.68 18.17
C LYS A 98 -0.58 -12.14 18.04
N ASP A 99 -0.61 -12.84 19.15
CA ASP A 99 -1.03 -14.23 19.20
C ASP A 99 -2.54 -14.30 19.38
N PRO A 100 -3.26 -15.17 18.64
CA PRO A 100 -4.68 -15.37 18.85
C PRO A 100 -4.95 -15.80 20.30
N TYR A 101 -5.87 -15.09 20.97
CA TYR A 101 -6.34 -15.46 22.30
C TYR A 101 -7.72 -16.10 22.18
N LEU A 102 -7.80 -17.38 22.53
CA LEU A 102 -9.02 -18.17 22.47
C LEU A 102 -9.70 -18.12 23.83
N LEU A 103 -10.85 -17.44 23.89
CA LEU A 103 -11.69 -17.43 25.08
C LEU A 103 -12.06 -18.87 25.48
N GLN A 104 -11.90 -19.18 26.76
CA GLN A 104 -12.37 -20.45 27.35
C GLN A 104 -13.84 -20.34 27.78
N GLU A 105 -14.26 -19.16 28.22
CA GLU A 105 -15.63 -18.85 28.61
C GLU A 105 -16.03 -17.43 28.19
N LEU A 106 -17.34 -17.17 28.13
CA LEU A 106 -17.84 -15.80 27.97
C LEU A 106 -17.94 -15.12 29.33
N PRO A 107 -17.59 -13.82 29.43
CA PRO A 107 -17.91 -13.00 30.59
C PRO A 107 -19.43 -13.00 30.84
N ASP A 108 -19.86 -12.91 32.09
CA ASP A 108 -21.28 -13.06 32.46
C ASP A 108 -22.19 -12.10 31.69
N GLY A 109 -21.79 -10.83 31.55
CA GLY A 109 -22.56 -9.83 30.81
C GLY A 109 -22.70 -10.08 29.30
N TRP A 110 -22.04 -11.11 28.74
CA TRP A 110 -22.10 -11.47 27.32
C TRP A 110 -22.84 -12.79 27.08
N LYS A 111 -23.14 -13.57 28.13
CA LYS A 111 -23.80 -14.87 28.02
C LYS A 111 -25.23 -14.74 27.49
N ASP A 112 -25.93 -13.67 27.85
CA ASP A 112 -27.29 -13.40 27.36
C ASP A 112 -27.31 -12.85 25.92
N ASP A 113 -26.20 -12.25 25.48
CA ASP A 113 -26.08 -11.55 24.20
C ASP A 113 -25.51 -12.42 23.07
N GLY A 114 -25.07 -13.64 23.37
CA GLY A 114 -24.42 -14.49 22.38
C GLY A 114 -23.81 -15.77 22.93
N ARG A 115 -22.87 -16.33 22.19
CA ARG A 115 -22.25 -17.63 22.48
C ARG A 115 -20.76 -17.65 22.18
N LEU A 116 -20.04 -18.51 22.88
CA LEU A 116 -18.65 -18.82 22.60
C LEU A 116 -18.56 -19.89 21.51
N SER A 117 -17.70 -19.67 20.51
CA SER A 117 -17.36 -20.69 19.52
C SER A 117 -15.96 -20.46 18.99
N GLY A 118 -15.12 -21.49 19.03
CA GLY A 118 -13.74 -21.41 18.53
C GLY A 118 -12.93 -20.27 19.16
N GLY A 119 -13.13 -20.02 20.46
CA GLY A 119 -12.42 -18.97 21.20
C GLY A 119 -12.87 -17.54 20.93
N ALA A 120 -13.97 -17.32 20.20
CA ALA A 120 -14.52 -16.01 19.90
C ALA A 120 -15.99 -15.90 20.33
N PHE A 121 -16.40 -14.68 20.68
CA PHE A 121 -17.81 -14.36 20.93
C PHE A 121 -18.54 -14.18 19.61
N TYR A 122 -19.77 -14.68 19.55
CA TYR A 122 -20.72 -14.48 18.45
C TYR A 122 -22.09 -14.11 18.99
N SER A 123 -22.70 -13.03 18.50
CA SER A 123 -24.09 -12.69 18.85
C SER A 123 -25.12 -13.61 18.17
N GLY A 124 -24.72 -14.27 17.08
CA GLY A 124 -25.56 -15.20 16.31
C GLY A 124 -24.94 -16.57 16.13
N THR A 125 -25.40 -17.35 15.15
CA THR A 125 -24.94 -18.75 14.94
C THR A 125 -23.67 -18.76 14.07
N PRO A 126 -22.50 -19.18 14.58
CA PRO A 126 -21.24 -19.08 13.84
C PRO A 126 -21.24 -19.78 12.46
N GLY A 127 -21.88 -20.94 12.36
CA GLY A 127 -21.98 -21.72 11.10
C GLY A 127 -23.11 -21.27 10.16
N SER A 128 -23.98 -20.37 10.62
CA SER A 128 -25.07 -19.82 9.81
C SER A 128 -25.34 -18.36 10.23
N PRO A 129 -24.38 -17.46 9.97
CA PRO A 129 -24.49 -16.08 10.42
C PRO A 129 -25.57 -15.33 9.63
N LYS A 130 -26.31 -14.49 10.34
CA LYS A 130 -27.34 -13.59 9.79
C LYS A 130 -26.79 -12.17 9.71
N ILE A 131 -27.42 -11.37 8.85
CA ILE A 131 -27.07 -9.96 8.71
C ILE A 131 -27.21 -9.28 10.08
N ARG A 132 -26.19 -8.50 10.46
CA ARG A 132 -25.98 -7.84 11.76
C ARG A 132 -25.49 -8.72 12.89
N ASP A 133 -25.24 -10.01 12.66
CA ASP A 133 -24.51 -10.80 13.64
C ASP A 133 -23.11 -10.19 13.84
N GLU A 134 -22.66 -10.16 15.09
CA GLU A 134 -21.37 -9.62 15.48
C GLU A 134 -20.46 -10.73 15.98
N LYS A 135 -19.17 -10.59 15.70
CA LYS A 135 -18.10 -11.48 16.12
C LYS A 135 -17.02 -10.66 16.79
N VAL A 136 -16.60 -11.06 17.99
CA VAL A 136 -15.46 -10.45 18.68
C VAL A 136 -14.40 -11.50 18.93
N SER A 137 -13.21 -11.26 18.40
CA SER A 137 -12.02 -12.11 18.57
C SER A 137 -10.93 -11.35 19.32
N PHE A 138 -10.15 -12.06 20.12
CA PHE A 138 -9.12 -11.50 20.98
C PHE A 138 -7.73 -11.91 20.52
N SER A 139 -6.74 -11.12 20.89
CA SER A 139 -5.32 -11.39 20.65
C SER A 139 -4.49 -10.74 21.74
N LEU A 140 -3.36 -11.36 22.07
CA LEU A 140 -2.40 -10.86 23.05
C LEU A 140 -1.09 -10.51 22.36
N THR A 141 -0.48 -9.41 22.79
CA THR A 141 0.95 -9.18 22.61
C THR A 141 1.61 -9.56 23.93
N GLY A 142 2.23 -10.74 23.98
CA GLY A 142 2.94 -11.23 25.16
C GLY A 142 4.34 -10.64 25.30
N PRO A 143 4.99 -10.81 26.47
CA PRO A 143 6.43 -10.61 26.62
C PRO A 143 7.20 -11.51 25.63
N ASP A 144 8.22 -10.95 25.00
CA ASP A 144 9.05 -11.65 24.03
C ASP A 144 10.48 -11.10 24.07
N GLU A 145 11.40 -11.81 23.44
CA GLU A 145 12.75 -11.32 23.19
C GLU A 145 12.70 -10.13 22.23
N VAL A 146 13.39 -9.05 22.58
CA VAL A 146 13.41 -7.82 21.78
C VAL A 146 14.79 -7.16 21.80
N SER A 147 15.13 -6.49 20.70
CA SER A 147 16.29 -5.59 20.61
C SER A 147 15.82 -4.15 20.49
N VAL A 148 16.46 -3.25 21.23
CA VAL A 148 16.13 -1.80 21.25
C VAL A 148 17.33 -1.00 20.78
N MET A 149 17.11 -0.12 19.79
CA MET A 149 18.10 0.87 19.33
C MET A 149 17.65 2.27 19.76
N ALA A 150 18.33 2.80 20.78
CA ALA A 150 17.98 4.06 21.43
C ALA A 150 19.16 4.64 22.23
N VAL A 151 19.00 5.84 22.77
CA VAL A 151 19.89 6.39 23.81
C VAL A 151 19.37 5.93 25.17
N GLN A 152 20.20 5.27 25.97
CA GLN A 152 19.84 4.95 27.35
C GLN A 152 19.88 6.23 28.21
N THR A 153 18.77 6.53 28.89
CA THR A 153 18.64 7.70 29.76
C THR A 153 18.02 7.27 31.08
N GLY A 154 18.82 7.25 32.15
CA GLY A 154 18.41 6.76 33.46
C GLY A 154 17.99 5.28 33.38
N ASN A 155 16.75 4.99 33.78
CA ASN A 155 16.14 3.65 33.73
C ASN A 155 15.21 3.45 32.51
N SER A 156 15.37 4.23 31.45
CA SER A 156 14.55 4.17 30.24
C SER A 156 15.38 4.46 28.99
N PHE A 157 14.70 4.52 27.85
CA PHE A 157 15.27 4.80 26.55
C PHE A 157 14.66 6.08 25.98
N SER A 158 15.51 6.91 25.38
CA SER A 158 15.14 8.13 24.67
C SER A 158 15.62 8.10 23.24
N THR A 159 15.00 8.96 22.43
CA THR A 159 15.31 9.11 21.02
C THR A 159 16.77 9.48 20.76
N TYR A 160 17.44 8.68 19.92
CA TYR A 160 18.71 9.05 19.32
C TYR A 160 18.49 10.10 18.23
N LYS A 161 19.31 11.14 18.20
CA LYS A 161 19.29 12.18 17.16
C LYS A 161 20.64 12.18 16.43
N SER A 162 20.62 11.93 15.13
CA SER A 162 21.82 12.00 14.29
C SER A 162 22.25 13.44 14.03
N GLU A 163 23.50 13.62 13.59
CA GLU A 163 24.03 14.91 13.12
C GLU A 163 23.19 15.52 11.98
N THR A 164 22.60 14.65 11.15
CA THR A 164 21.70 15.03 10.05
C THR A 164 20.27 15.36 10.51
N GLY A 165 20.02 15.40 11.82
CA GLY A 165 18.72 15.74 12.42
C GLY A 165 17.68 14.61 12.39
N LYS A 166 18.04 13.41 11.92
CA LYS A 166 17.13 12.25 11.91
C LYS A 166 17.07 11.64 13.30
N THR A 167 15.89 11.16 13.66
CA THR A 167 15.64 10.55 14.95
C THR A 167 15.42 9.04 14.85
N LYS A 168 15.86 8.30 15.87
CA LYS A 168 15.68 6.86 15.99
C LYS A 168 15.33 6.48 17.44
N LEU A 169 14.20 5.84 17.62
CA LEU A 169 13.80 5.13 18.84
C LEU A 169 13.10 3.87 18.37
N LEU A 170 13.84 2.77 18.31
CA LEU A 170 13.40 1.59 17.57
C LEU A 170 13.35 0.34 18.45
N LEU A 171 12.31 -0.46 18.27
CA LEU A 171 12.16 -1.77 18.87
C LEU A 171 11.98 -2.83 17.78
N TYR A 172 12.72 -3.93 17.90
CA TYR A 172 12.63 -5.10 17.03
C TYR A 172 12.26 -6.32 17.87
N GLN A 173 11.47 -7.21 17.28
CA GLN A 173 11.24 -8.54 17.84
C GLN A 173 12.46 -9.42 17.54
N GLY A 174 12.88 -10.21 18.53
CA GLY A 174 14.04 -11.10 18.49
C GLY A 174 15.34 -10.47 19.01
N LEU A 175 16.31 -11.33 19.29
CA LEU A 175 17.66 -10.97 19.72
C LEU A 175 18.53 -10.64 18.50
N LEU A 176 18.51 -9.37 18.09
CA LEU A 176 19.35 -8.86 17.01
C LEU A 176 20.62 -8.22 17.56
N SER A 177 21.74 -8.48 16.87
CA SER A 177 23.01 -7.77 17.02
C SER A 177 22.90 -6.31 16.55
N ALA A 178 23.87 -5.49 16.93
CA ALA A 178 23.93 -4.10 16.48
C ALA A 178 24.09 -4.02 14.95
N GLU A 179 24.87 -4.93 14.38
CA GLU A 179 25.13 -5.03 12.94
C GLU A 179 23.85 -5.34 12.17
N GLU A 180 23.06 -6.33 12.62
CA GLU A 180 21.79 -6.70 11.98
C GLU A 180 20.77 -5.57 12.02
N VAL A 181 20.68 -4.85 13.15
CA VAL A 181 19.78 -3.70 13.28
C VAL A 181 20.19 -2.59 12.30
N VAL A 182 21.48 -2.27 12.22
CA VAL A 182 21.99 -1.23 11.32
C VAL A 182 21.78 -1.62 9.86
N GLU A 183 22.15 -2.84 9.47
CA GLU A 183 21.96 -3.35 8.10
C GLU A 183 20.48 -3.36 7.70
N GLY A 184 19.60 -3.78 8.61
CA GLY A 184 18.16 -3.75 8.41
C GLY A 184 17.63 -2.34 8.14
N GLU A 185 18.07 -1.34 8.90
CA GLU A 185 17.68 0.06 8.70
C GLU A 185 18.28 0.67 7.42
N GLU A 186 19.52 0.34 7.08
CA GLU A 186 20.12 0.74 5.81
C GLU A 186 19.37 0.16 4.61
N THR A 187 18.97 -1.10 4.70
CA THR A 187 18.20 -1.80 3.68
C THR A 187 16.82 -1.18 3.51
N LYS A 188 16.07 -0.92 4.60
CA LYS A 188 14.79 -0.19 4.53
C LYS A 188 14.95 1.20 3.92
N ALA A 189 15.97 1.94 4.34
CA ALA A 189 16.24 3.27 3.80
C ALA A 189 16.63 3.22 2.31
N LYS A 190 17.37 2.19 1.87
CA LYS A 190 17.71 1.96 0.46
C LYS A 190 16.46 1.64 -0.33
N LEU A 191 15.63 0.71 0.16
CA LEU A 191 14.36 0.33 -0.47
C LEU A 191 13.44 1.53 -0.63
N LEU A 192 13.23 2.31 0.44
CA LEU A 192 12.39 3.52 0.38
C LEU A 192 12.91 4.53 -0.65
N ARG A 193 14.23 4.77 -0.67
CA ARG A 193 14.86 5.65 -1.67
C ARG A 193 14.63 5.18 -3.10
N TRP A 194 14.67 3.88 -3.37
CA TRP A 194 14.41 3.33 -4.70
C TRP A 194 12.91 3.31 -5.03
N ALA A 195 12.05 2.98 -4.06
CA ALA A 195 10.60 3.01 -4.20
C ALA A 195 10.10 4.42 -4.53
N LEU A 196 10.62 5.45 -3.88
CA LEU A 196 10.29 6.85 -4.19
C LEU A 196 10.73 7.25 -5.61
N ARG A 197 11.89 6.78 -6.08
CA ARG A 197 12.35 7.03 -7.46
C ARG A 197 11.50 6.30 -8.48
N GLY A 198 11.25 5.01 -8.28
CA GLY A 198 10.40 4.20 -9.15
C GLY A 198 8.97 4.76 -9.20
N GLY A 199 8.41 5.09 -8.03
CA GLY A 199 7.11 5.75 -7.91
C GLY A 199 7.08 7.09 -8.63
N GLY A 200 8.13 7.91 -8.51
CA GLY A 200 8.25 9.17 -9.25
C GLY A 200 8.22 8.99 -10.76
N ILE A 201 8.92 7.98 -11.30
CA ILE A 201 8.90 7.63 -12.73
C ILE A 201 7.48 7.20 -13.16
N VAL A 202 6.78 6.40 -12.34
CA VAL A 202 5.41 5.96 -12.63
C VAL A 202 4.45 7.15 -12.65
N VAL A 203 4.54 8.04 -11.67
CA VAL A 203 3.70 9.26 -11.62
C VAL A 203 3.98 10.16 -12.83
N MET A 204 5.25 10.38 -13.18
CA MET A 204 5.63 11.16 -14.35
C MET A 204 5.16 10.52 -15.66
N PHE A 205 5.23 9.20 -15.77
CA PHE A 205 4.71 8.45 -16.90
C PHE A 205 3.19 8.63 -17.05
N ILE A 206 2.43 8.51 -15.95
CA ILE A 206 0.99 8.77 -15.95
C ILE A 206 0.70 10.22 -16.37
N GLY A 207 1.49 11.19 -15.89
CA GLY A 207 1.38 12.59 -16.31
C GLY A 207 1.52 12.76 -17.82
N PHE A 208 2.55 12.16 -18.43
CA PHE A 208 2.74 12.18 -19.88
C PHE A 208 1.62 11.47 -20.64
N LEU A 209 1.13 10.33 -20.14
CA LEU A 209 -0.03 9.68 -20.74
C LEU A 209 -1.25 10.59 -20.76
N LEU A 210 -1.54 11.30 -19.66
CA LEU A 210 -2.67 12.22 -19.58
C LEU A 210 -2.53 13.40 -20.54
N ILE A 211 -1.31 13.92 -20.73
CA ILE A 211 -1.01 15.01 -21.68
C ILE A 211 -1.16 14.53 -23.13
N LEU A 212 -0.71 13.31 -23.45
CA LEU A 212 -0.73 12.77 -24.82
C LEU A 212 -2.07 12.15 -25.21
N LYS A 213 -2.95 11.85 -24.24
CA LYS A 213 -4.25 11.19 -24.47
C LYS A 213 -5.21 11.95 -25.40
N PRO A 214 -5.37 13.29 -25.33
CA PRO A 214 -6.20 14.01 -26.29
C PRO A 214 -5.72 13.86 -27.74
N LEU A 215 -4.40 13.72 -27.94
CA LEU A 215 -3.81 13.54 -29.26
C LEU A 215 -4.06 12.13 -29.81
N SER A 216 -4.10 11.09 -28.96
CA SER A 216 -4.41 9.73 -29.39
C SER A 216 -5.87 9.56 -29.80
N VAL A 217 -6.80 10.26 -29.12
CA VAL A 217 -8.25 10.23 -29.47
C VAL A 217 -8.52 10.84 -30.85
N LEU A 218 -7.73 11.84 -31.27
CA LEU A 218 -7.83 12.40 -32.63
C LEU A 218 -7.37 11.40 -33.71
N ALA A 219 -6.43 10.50 -33.38
CA ALA A 219 -5.97 9.45 -34.28
C ALA A 219 -6.92 8.25 -34.36
N ASP A 220 -7.81 8.07 -33.38
CA ASP A 220 -8.84 7.02 -33.35
C ASP A 220 -9.93 7.20 -34.43
N VAL A 221 -9.99 8.36 -35.10
CA VAL A 221 -10.87 8.60 -36.26
C VAL A 221 -10.51 7.69 -37.46
N LEU A 222 -9.30 7.12 -37.48
CA LEU A 222 -8.87 6.10 -38.46
C LEU A 222 -8.71 4.73 -37.77
N PRO A 223 -9.55 3.73 -38.09
CA PRO A 223 -9.68 2.49 -37.31
C PRO A 223 -8.42 1.60 -37.23
N PHE A 224 -7.43 1.80 -38.11
CA PHE A 224 -6.15 1.07 -38.10
C PHE A 224 -5.02 1.79 -37.32
N LEU A 225 -5.18 3.08 -36.99
CA LEU A 225 -4.15 3.87 -36.30
C LEU A 225 -4.34 3.91 -34.79
N GLY A 226 -5.56 3.75 -34.26
CA GLY A 226 -5.84 3.91 -32.83
C GLY A 226 -5.01 3.05 -31.87
N ASN A 227 -4.91 1.74 -32.13
CA ASN A 227 -4.12 0.83 -31.29
C ASN A 227 -2.60 1.05 -31.45
N LEU A 228 -2.14 1.43 -32.64
CA LEU A 228 -0.73 1.68 -32.93
C LEU A 228 -0.27 3.02 -32.31
N VAL A 229 -1.09 4.06 -32.45
CA VAL A 229 -0.83 5.40 -31.92
C VAL A 229 -0.92 5.41 -30.40
N GLY A 230 -1.90 4.73 -29.79
CA GLY A 230 -1.95 4.57 -28.34
C GLY A 230 -0.72 3.86 -27.77
N GLY A 231 -0.24 2.81 -28.44
CA GLY A 231 0.98 2.10 -28.05
C GLY A 231 2.26 2.94 -28.22
N VAL A 232 2.38 3.68 -29.33
CA VAL A 232 3.51 4.57 -29.59
C VAL A 232 3.53 5.75 -28.61
N SER A 233 2.40 6.40 -28.36
CA SER A 233 2.29 7.49 -27.37
C SER A 233 2.66 7.02 -25.97
N ALA A 234 2.26 5.80 -25.58
CA ALA A 234 2.66 5.21 -24.31
C ALA A 234 4.17 4.92 -24.26
N LEU A 235 4.76 4.39 -25.33
CA LEU A 235 6.21 4.17 -25.38
C LEU A 235 6.98 5.49 -25.28
N VAL A 236 6.54 6.53 -26.00
CA VAL A 236 7.16 7.87 -25.94
C VAL A 236 7.04 8.46 -24.54
N ALA A 237 5.86 8.40 -23.93
CA ALA A 237 5.64 8.86 -22.56
C ALA A 237 6.57 8.15 -21.56
N LEU A 238 6.77 6.84 -21.71
CA LEU A 238 7.66 6.07 -20.83
C LEU A 238 9.12 6.50 -21.00
N LEU A 239 9.59 6.64 -22.25
CA LEU A 239 10.95 7.06 -22.53
C LEU A 239 11.24 8.48 -22.02
N LEU A 240 10.30 9.41 -22.24
CA LEU A 240 10.40 10.78 -21.72
C LEU A 240 10.41 10.78 -20.18
N SER A 241 9.54 9.99 -19.54
CA SER A 241 9.50 9.86 -18.08
C SER A 241 10.84 9.38 -17.51
N ILE A 242 11.41 8.31 -18.08
CA ILE A 242 12.69 7.76 -17.66
C ILE A 242 13.81 8.77 -17.86
N ALA A 243 13.87 9.42 -19.03
CA ALA A 243 14.92 10.37 -19.36
C ALA A 243 14.91 11.58 -18.42
N ILE A 244 13.75 12.21 -18.23
CA ILE A 244 13.61 13.38 -17.36
C ILE A 244 13.87 13.00 -15.90
N SER A 245 13.33 11.87 -15.45
CA SER A 245 13.60 11.38 -14.09
C SER A 245 15.09 11.10 -13.87
N ALA A 246 15.78 10.51 -14.85
CA ALA A 246 17.21 10.26 -14.78
C ALA A 246 18.02 11.57 -14.68
N ILE A 247 17.65 12.60 -15.43
CA ILE A 247 18.26 13.94 -15.34
C ILE A 247 18.04 14.53 -13.94
N ILE A 248 16.82 14.51 -13.41
CA ILE A 248 16.50 15.04 -12.06
C ILE A 248 17.30 14.30 -10.97
N ILE A 249 17.37 12.97 -11.07
CA ILE A 249 18.14 12.14 -10.12
C ILE A 249 19.64 12.46 -10.24
N ALA A 250 20.17 12.58 -11.46
CA ALA A 250 21.57 12.90 -11.71
C ALA A 250 21.92 14.29 -11.13
N MET A 251 21.10 15.31 -11.40
CA MET A 251 21.29 16.65 -10.85
C MET A 251 21.31 16.64 -9.32
N SER A 252 20.41 15.86 -8.69
CA SER A 252 20.41 15.69 -7.23
C SER A 252 21.70 15.02 -6.74
N TRP A 253 22.16 13.96 -7.43
CA TRP A 253 23.37 13.23 -7.06
C TRP A 253 24.66 14.01 -7.30
N ILE A 254 24.70 15.02 -8.17
CA ILE A 254 25.89 15.85 -8.34
C ILE A 254 26.32 16.50 -7.02
N PHE A 255 25.37 16.91 -6.17
CA PHE A 255 25.67 17.51 -4.87
C PHE A 255 26.06 16.50 -3.79
N PHE A 256 25.51 15.28 -3.82
CA PHE A 256 25.69 14.30 -2.74
C PHE A 256 26.67 13.16 -3.08
N ARG A 257 26.88 12.88 -4.37
CA ARG A 257 27.73 11.81 -4.93
C ARG A 257 28.21 12.19 -6.35
N PRO A 258 29.13 13.17 -6.48
CA PRO A 258 29.46 13.83 -7.76
C PRO A 258 29.80 12.86 -8.90
N VAL A 259 30.62 11.84 -8.64
CA VAL A 259 31.05 10.86 -9.65
C VAL A 259 29.86 10.08 -10.22
N LEU A 260 28.95 9.60 -9.37
CA LEU A 260 27.76 8.87 -9.81
C LEU A 260 26.76 9.78 -10.52
N GLY A 261 26.61 11.02 -10.04
CA GLY A 261 25.72 12.02 -10.64
C GLY A 261 26.15 12.41 -12.06
N ILE A 262 27.43 12.77 -12.23
CA ILE A 262 28.00 13.16 -13.53
C ILE A 262 27.96 11.97 -14.51
N GLY A 263 28.32 10.77 -14.05
CA GLY A 263 28.25 9.55 -14.87
C GLY A 263 26.84 9.27 -15.36
N LEU A 264 25.83 9.34 -14.48
CA LEU A 264 24.44 9.12 -14.85
C LEU A 264 23.93 10.19 -15.85
N LEU A 265 24.32 11.46 -15.65
CA LEU A 265 23.96 12.54 -16.56
C LEU A 265 24.55 12.31 -17.97
N ALA A 266 25.84 11.96 -18.04
CA ALA A 266 26.52 11.68 -19.30
C ALA A 266 25.87 10.52 -20.06
N VAL A 267 25.57 9.41 -19.37
CA VAL A 267 24.86 8.27 -19.96
C VAL A 267 23.49 8.67 -20.47
N THR A 268 22.73 9.46 -19.69
CA THR A 268 21.39 9.91 -20.10
C THR A 268 21.44 10.79 -21.35
N ILE A 269 22.37 11.75 -21.40
CA ILE A 269 22.58 12.62 -22.57
C ILE A 269 23.00 11.79 -23.79
N ALA A 270 23.92 10.83 -23.62
CA ALA A 270 24.35 9.94 -24.70
C ALA A 270 23.18 9.10 -25.25
N CYS A 271 22.35 8.50 -24.39
CA CYS A 271 21.16 7.77 -24.79
C CYS A 271 20.19 8.66 -25.59
N LEU A 272 19.90 9.86 -25.12
CA LEU A 272 19.04 10.82 -25.83
C LEU A 272 19.62 11.20 -27.20
N PHE A 273 20.94 11.40 -27.29
CA PHE A 273 21.63 11.69 -28.54
C PHE A 273 21.51 10.53 -29.54
N PHE A 274 21.75 9.28 -29.11
CA PHE A 274 21.62 8.10 -29.98
C PHE A 274 20.17 7.86 -30.43
N ILE A 275 19.18 8.08 -29.54
CA ILE A 275 17.76 8.02 -29.90
C ILE A 275 17.43 9.06 -30.97
N LYS A 276 17.85 10.32 -30.77
CA LYS A 276 17.65 11.40 -31.75
C LYS A 276 18.30 11.10 -33.09
N LYS A 277 19.56 10.61 -33.09
CA LYS A 277 20.29 10.23 -34.31
C LYS A 277 19.54 9.14 -35.09
N LYS A 278 19.09 8.08 -34.42
CA LYS A 278 18.37 6.96 -35.04
C LYS A 278 16.99 7.38 -35.59
N LEU A 279 16.29 8.29 -34.91
CA LEU A 279 15.02 8.85 -35.41
C LEU A 279 15.24 9.74 -36.63
N SER A 280 16.32 10.53 -36.68
CA SER A 280 16.63 11.42 -37.81
C SER A 280 17.03 10.67 -39.09
N THR A 281 17.78 9.57 -38.98
CA THR A 281 18.20 8.77 -40.15
C THR A 281 17.02 8.07 -40.84
N LYS A 282 15.95 7.76 -40.11
CA LYS A 282 14.74 7.12 -40.67
C LYS A 282 13.90 8.06 -41.55
N ASN A 283 13.99 9.37 -41.32
CA ASN A 283 13.25 10.38 -42.09
C ASN A 283 13.88 10.74 -43.45
N GLN A 284 15.06 10.19 -43.80
CA GLN A 284 15.76 10.48 -45.06
C GLN A 284 15.51 9.47 -46.19
N ILE A 285 14.61 8.50 -46.03
CA ILE A 285 14.26 7.54 -47.10
C ILE A 285 12.79 7.73 -47.48
N SER A 286 12.48 8.73 -48.32
CA SER A 286 11.25 8.82 -49.15
C SER A 286 11.30 10.05 -50.08
N THR A 287 12.26 10.09 -51.00
CA THR A 287 12.14 10.94 -52.22
C THR A 287 12.90 10.27 -53.37
N SER A 288 12.39 9.13 -53.87
CA SER A 288 12.73 8.70 -55.23
C SER A 288 11.46 8.84 -56.08
N VAL A 289 11.40 9.94 -56.84
CA VAL A 289 10.41 10.16 -57.89
C VAL A 289 10.54 9.03 -58.92
N PRO A 290 9.47 8.34 -59.34
CA PRO A 290 9.58 7.31 -60.36
C PRO A 290 9.89 7.95 -61.72
N PRO A 291 10.73 7.30 -62.56
CA PRO A 291 11.08 7.83 -63.88
C PRO A 291 9.85 7.82 -64.82
N PRO A 292 9.81 8.72 -65.82
CA PRO A 292 8.68 8.80 -66.76
C PRO A 292 8.58 7.52 -67.59
N LEU A 293 7.33 7.14 -67.85
CA LEU A 293 6.94 6.03 -68.71
C LEU A 293 7.45 6.27 -70.15
N ASN A 294 8.22 5.31 -70.66
CA ASN A 294 8.35 5.07 -72.10
C ASN A 294 7.52 3.84 -72.45
#